data_AF-A0A7L0EAV8-F1
#
_entry.id   AF-A0A7L0EAV8-F1
#
_cell.length_a   1.000
_cell.length_b   1.000
_cell.length_c   1.000
_cell.angle_alpha   90.00
_cell.angle_beta   90.00
_cell.angle_gamma   90.00
#
_symmetry.space_group_name_H-M   'P 1'
#
loop_
_entity.id
_entity.type
_entity.pdbx_description
1 polymer ?
#
loop_
_entity_poly.entity_id
_entity_poly.type
_entity_poly.pdbx_seq_one_letter_code
_entity_poly.pdbx_strand_id
1 'polypeptide(L)'
;IQKRWRGYYVRKYIHNYYALKKYLEAISVNNEIVRSELQEYTEMKENEEKRKDLEKKEKEKKYRARKMHYLLSTAQIAGIYNSPFRKFPDPMELLLQNSKPLSHRRQQVKSPFAYELYDWPTCRRPPSVFTAQPLPPIDKQKPQGPFRDPAEVLWQRYKPLDPTLRVAASVSSPLEKAREEMKREEWRNCVHDNEFLPFSSYHKNEKYDPSICRSGKYVQETYGVKHFREVQPEKWVAEE
;
A
#
# COMPACT_ATOMS: atom_id res chain seq x y z
N ILE A 1 70.98 -11.43 -20.29
CA ILE A 1 70.56 -10.68 -19.08
C ILE A 1 69.12 -10.14 -19.20
N GLN A 2 68.79 -9.35 -20.23
CA GLN A 2 67.47 -8.72 -20.39
C GLN A 2 66.26 -9.68 -20.37
N LYS A 3 66.35 -10.84 -21.05
CA LYS A 3 65.27 -11.87 -21.05
C LYS A 3 64.95 -12.36 -19.63
N ARG A 4 65.97 -12.55 -18.79
CA ARG A 4 65.81 -13.02 -17.41
C ARG A 4 65.17 -11.95 -16.52
N TRP A 5 65.55 -10.69 -16.72
CA TRP A 5 64.97 -9.56 -16.00
C TRP A 5 63.51 -9.31 -16.39
N ARG A 6 63.18 -9.36 -17.69
CA ARG A 6 61.78 -9.26 -18.17
C ARG A 6 60.91 -10.38 -17.60
N GLY A 7 61.40 -11.62 -17.58
CA GLY A 7 60.67 -12.75 -16.99
C GLY A 7 60.45 -12.61 -15.47
N TYR A 8 61.44 -12.08 -14.74
CA TYR A 8 61.29 -11.76 -13.33
C TYR A 8 60.25 -10.65 -13.09
N TYR A 9 60.35 -9.55 -13.84
CA TYR A 9 59.46 -8.40 -13.72
C TYR A 9 57.99 -8.78 -13.94
N VAL A 10 57.71 -9.53 -15.01
CA VAL A 10 56.35 -9.98 -15.34
C VAL A 10 55.78 -10.86 -14.23
N ARG A 11 56.52 -11.87 -13.75
CA ARG A 11 56.04 -12.78 -12.69
C ARG A 11 55.86 -12.12 -11.33
N LYS A 12 56.63 -11.07 -11.03
CA LYS A 12 56.57 -10.37 -9.75
C LYS A 12 55.52 -9.27 -9.73
N TYR A 13 55.37 -8.50 -10.81
CA TYR A 13 54.60 -7.26 -10.81
C TYR A 13 53.37 -7.28 -11.72
N ILE A 14 53.34 -8.08 -12.79
CA ILE A 14 52.22 -8.10 -13.75
C ILE A 14 51.31 -9.30 -13.49
N HIS A 15 51.86 -10.50 -13.55
CA HIS A 15 51.15 -11.76 -13.38
C HIS A 15 51.63 -12.48 -12.12
N ASN A 16 51.36 -11.87 -10.98
CA ASN A 16 51.66 -12.48 -9.68
C ASN A 16 50.66 -13.60 -9.37
N TYR A 17 51.07 -14.83 -9.66
CA TYR A 17 50.28 -16.04 -9.44
C TYR A 17 49.78 -16.16 -7.99
N TYR A 18 50.61 -15.86 -6.99
CA TYR A 18 50.26 -16.02 -5.58
C TYR A 18 49.21 -15.00 -5.14
N ALA A 19 49.28 -13.77 -5.65
CA ALA A 19 48.27 -12.75 -5.38
C ALA A 19 46.91 -13.16 -5.96
N LEU A 20 46.88 -13.65 -7.20
CA LEU A 20 45.65 -14.15 -7.83
C LEU A 20 45.10 -15.38 -7.09
N LYS A 21 45.95 -16.33 -6.70
CA LYS A 21 45.55 -17.51 -5.93
C LYS A 21 44.87 -17.12 -4.62
N LYS A 22 45.49 -16.23 -3.83
CA LYS A 22 44.92 -15.73 -2.57
C LYS A 22 43.60 -15.00 -2.78
N TYR A 23 43.48 -14.22 -3.85
CA TYR A 23 42.23 -13.53 -4.18
C TYR A 23 41.10 -14.52 -4.51
N LEU A 24 41.38 -15.55 -5.32
CA LEU A 24 40.39 -16.57 -5.65
C LEU A 24 39.96 -17.38 -4.42
N GLU A 25 40.89 -17.70 -3.52
CA GLU A 25 40.58 -18.34 -2.22
C GLU A 25 39.68 -17.43 -1.35
N ALA A 26 39.96 -16.12 -1.31
CA ALA A 26 39.10 -15.19 -0.60
C ALA A 26 37.69 -15.10 -1.22
N ILE A 27 37.59 -15.12 -2.55
CA ILE A 27 36.30 -15.18 -3.24
C ILE A 27 35.55 -16.47 -2.90
N SER A 28 36.22 -17.62 -2.90
CA SER A 28 35.53 -18.90 -2.61
C SER A 28 34.96 -18.88 -1.19
N VAL A 29 35.73 -18.41 -0.21
CA VAL A 29 35.26 -18.27 1.18
C VAL A 29 34.08 -17.29 1.26
N ASN A 30 34.18 -16.13 0.61
CA ASN A 30 33.07 -15.16 0.60
C ASN A 30 31.80 -15.73 -0.05
N ASN A 31 31.95 -16.47 -1.15
CA ASN A 31 30.81 -17.09 -1.82
C ASN A 31 30.16 -18.17 -0.95
N GLU A 32 30.94 -18.93 -0.18
CA GLU A 32 30.41 -19.90 0.78
C GLU A 32 29.61 -19.21 1.89
N ILE A 33 30.14 -18.13 2.45
CA ILE A 33 29.45 -17.32 3.47
C ILE A 33 28.13 -16.76 2.92
N VAL A 34 28.15 -16.15 1.73
CA VAL A 34 26.93 -15.60 1.11
C VAL A 34 25.91 -16.70 0.84
N ARG A 35 26.34 -17.90 0.43
CA ARG A 35 25.44 -19.04 0.23
C ARG A 35 24.81 -19.52 1.54
N SER A 36 25.58 -19.60 2.62
CA SER A 36 25.03 -19.98 3.93
C SER A 36 24.03 -18.93 4.44
N GLU A 37 24.35 -17.65 4.32
CA GLU A 37 23.44 -16.56 4.71
C GLU A 37 22.13 -16.60 3.91
N LEU A 38 22.21 -16.84 2.60
CA LEU A 38 21.02 -16.99 1.76
C LEU A 38 20.19 -18.20 2.16
N GLN A 39 20.83 -19.32 2.48
CA GLN A 39 20.14 -20.52 2.93
C GLN A 39 19.41 -20.25 4.26
N GLU A 40 20.09 -19.68 5.25
CA GLU A 40 19.49 -19.30 6.53
C GLU A 40 18.30 -18.35 6.34
N TYR A 41 18.43 -17.37 5.45
CA TYR A 41 17.34 -16.45 5.13
C TYR A 41 16.12 -17.16 4.53
N THR A 42 16.34 -18.12 3.62
CA THR A 42 15.24 -18.92 3.06
C THR A 42 14.54 -19.76 4.12
N GLU A 43 15.29 -20.42 5.00
CA GLU A 43 14.75 -21.23 6.10
C GLU A 43 13.95 -20.36 7.09
N MET A 44 14.48 -19.19 7.45
CA MET A 44 13.81 -18.23 8.33
C MET A 44 12.49 -17.74 7.72
N LYS A 45 12.48 -17.42 6.43
CA LYS A 45 11.27 -16.97 5.72
C LYS A 45 10.21 -18.07 5.66
N GLU A 46 10.59 -19.29 5.31
CA GLU A 46 9.66 -20.43 5.31
C GLU A 46 9.05 -20.68 6.69
N ASN A 47 9.87 -20.59 7.73
CA ASN A 47 9.41 -20.76 9.11
C ASN A 47 8.45 -19.64 9.52
N GLU A 48 8.71 -18.40 9.11
CA GLU A 48 7.80 -17.28 9.34
C GLU A 48 6.46 -17.47 8.62
N GLU A 49 6.47 -17.93 7.36
CA GLU A 49 5.27 -18.24 6.59
C GLU A 49 4.46 -19.36 7.24
N LYS A 50 5.12 -20.47 7.63
CA LYS A 50 4.50 -21.58 8.37
C LYS A 50 3.83 -21.08 9.66
N ARG A 51 4.51 -20.20 10.42
CA ARG A 51 3.94 -19.59 11.64
C ARG A 51 2.72 -18.73 11.36
N LYS A 52 2.79 -17.87 10.34
CA LYS A 52 1.66 -17.02 9.90
C LYS A 52 0.45 -17.87 9.49
N ASP A 53 0.68 -18.97 8.79
CA ASP A 53 -0.40 -19.86 8.35
C ASP A 53 -1.03 -20.63 9.51
N LEU A 54 -0.25 -21.05 10.50
CA LEU A 54 -0.78 -21.60 11.75
C LEU A 54 -1.64 -20.56 12.49
N GLU A 55 -1.16 -19.33 12.61
CA GLU A 55 -1.89 -18.24 13.26
C GLU A 55 -3.21 -17.92 12.53
N LYS A 56 -3.20 -17.90 11.19
CA LYS A 56 -4.42 -17.73 10.37
C LYS A 56 -5.41 -18.87 10.62
N LYS A 57 -4.95 -20.12 10.63
CA LYS A 57 -5.79 -21.30 10.91
C LYS A 57 -6.39 -21.23 12.32
N GLU A 58 -5.63 -20.78 13.32
CA GLU A 58 -6.16 -20.57 14.67
C GLU A 58 -7.19 -19.45 14.73
N LYS A 59 -6.93 -18.31 14.07
CA LYS A 59 -7.88 -17.20 13.95
C LYS A 59 -9.17 -17.65 13.25
N GLU A 60 -9.06 -18.44 12.20
CA GLU A 60 -10.21 -19.00 11.48
C GLU A 60 -11.03 -19.93 12.37
N LYS A 61 -10.38 -20.84 13.12
CA LYS A 61 -11.05 -21.71 14.11
C LYS A 61 -11.81 -20.88 15.15
N LYS A 62 -11.17 -19.85 15.72
CA LYS A 62 -11.81 -18.94 16.68
C LYS A 62 -12.98 -18.19 16.05
N TYR A 63 -12.82 -17.68 14.83
CA TYR A 63 -13.88 -16.98 14.11
C TYR A 63 -15.08 -17.90 13.83
N ARG A 64 -14.81 -19.13 13.40
CA ARG A 64 -15.82 -20.15 13.14
C ARG A 64 -16.59 -20.49 14.42
N ALA A 65 -15.91 -20.66 15.55
CA ALA A 65 -16.54 -20.86 16.85
C ALA A 65 -17.47 -19.69 17.20
N ARG A 66 -17.00 -18.45 17.09
CA ARG A 66 -17.83 -17.25 17.36
C ARG A 66 -19.07 -17.17 16.45
N LYS A 67 -18.94 -17.54 15.17
CA LYS A 67 -20.04 -17.56 14.20
C LYS A 67 -21.08 -18.63 14.53
N MET A 68 -20.62 -19.80 14.96
CA MET A 68 -21.46 -20.95 15.31
C MET A 68 -21.77 -21.03 16.81
N HIS A 69 -21.57 -19.94 17.57
CA HIS A 69 -21.75 -19.92 19.02
C HIS A 69 -23.14 -20.38 19.49
N TYR A 70 -24.15 -20.22 18.64
CA TYR A 70 -25.51 -20.69 18.92
C TYR A 70 -25.65 -22.22 18.99
N LEU A 71 -24.64 -23.00 18.58
CA LEU A 71 -24.61 -24.46 18.65
C LEU A 71 -24.08 -25.00 19.98
N LEU A 72 -23.70 -24.12 20.91
CA LEU A 72 -23.16 -24.44 22.23
C LEU A 72 -24.19 -25.15 23.12
N SER A 73 -23.73 -26.11 23.94
CA SER A 73 -24.58 -26.80 24.91
C SER A 73 -25.11 -25.88 25.99
N THR A 74 -26.35 -26.11 26.37
CA THR A 74 -26.99 -25.48 27.54
C THR A 74 -27.15 -26.51 28.65
N ALA A 75 -27.49 -26.07 29.86
CA ALA A 75 -27.73 -26.98 30.99
C ALA A 75 -28.87 -27.97 30.70
N GLN A 76 -29.88 -27.57 29.94
CA GLN A 76 -31.06 -28.38 29.64
C GLN A 76 -30.89 -29.24 28.37
N ILE A 77 -30.20 -28.71 27.36
CA ILE A 77 -30.07 -29.33 26.04
C ILE A 77 -28.60 -29.39 25.65
N ALA A 78 -28.12 -30.61 25.42
CA ALA A 78 -26.80 -30.86 24.88
C ALA A 78 -26.65 -30.27 23.47
N GLY A 79 -25.55 -29.55 23.24
CA GLY A 79 -25.21 -28.94 21.95
C GLY A 79 -24.75 -29.98 20.94
N ILE A 80 -24.66 -29.59 19.66
CA ILE A 80 -24.32 -30.52 18.57
C ILE A 80 -22.94 -31.17 18.79
N TYR A 81 -21.99 -30.41 19.33
CA TYR A 81 -20.62 -30.85 19.58
C TYR A 81 -20.43 -31.57 20.94
N ASN A 82 -21.47 -31.65 21.76
CA ASN A 82 -21.48 -32.35 23.05
C ASN A 82 -22.57 -33.44 23.07
N SER A 83 -22.53 -34.35 22.10
CA SER A 83 -23.53 -35.41 22.01
C SER A 83 -23.46 -36.35 23.23
N PRO A 84 -24.61 -36.73 23.82
CA PRO A 84 -24.66 -37.64 24.98
C PRO A 84 -24.13 -39.05 24.66
N PHE A 85 -24.01 -39.40 23.38
CA PHE A 85 -23.45 -40.68 22.95
C PHE A 85 -21.92 -40.70 22.91
N ARG A 86 -21.25 -39.56 23.10
CA ARG A 86 -19.79 -39.46 23.17
C ARG A 86 -19.35 -39.35 24.63
N LYS A 87 -18.24 -40.02 24.96
CA LYS A 87 -17.65 -39.97 26.32
C LYS A 87 -17.06 -38.60 26.67
N PHE A 88 -16.59 -37.87 25.65
CA PHE A 88 -15.95 -36.57 25.80
C PHE A 88 -16.50 -35.58 24.78
N PRO A 89 -16.65 -34.29 25.14
CA PRO A 89 -17.06 -33.26 24.21
C PRO A 89 -16.02 -33.07 23.09
N ASP A 90 -16.47 -32.69 21.91
CA ASP A 90 -15.60 -32.38 20.78
C ASP A 90 -14.73 -31.14 21.12
N PRO A 91 -13.45 -31.07 20.69
CA PRO A 91 -12.64 -29.87 20.85
C PRO A 91 -13.31 -28.57 20.36
N MET A 92 -14.23 -28.65 19.39
CA MET A 92 -15.03 -27.49 18.96
C MET A 92 -15.93 -26.96 20.10
N GLU A 93 -16.52 -27.82 20.92
CA GLU A 93 -17.36 -27.41 22.05
C GLU A 93 -16.57 -26.59 23.06
N LEU A 94 -15.33 -27.00 23.35
CA LEU A 94 -14.43 -26.25 24.24
C LEU A 94 -14.07 -24.87 23.66
N LEU A 95 -13.87 -24.79 22.34
CA LEU A 95 -13.66 -23.50 21.68
C LEU A 95 -14.89 -22.60 21.72
N LEU A 96 -16.08 -23.18 21.56
CA LEU A 96 -17.35 -22.46 21.65
C LEU A 96 -17.52 -21.84 23.04
N GLN A 97 -17.30 -22.62 24.12
CA GLN A 97 -17.41 -22.16 25.51
C GLN A 97 -16.49 -20.99 25.84
N ASN A 98 -15.26 -21.00 25.30
CA ASN A 98 -14.30 -19.92 25.50
C ASN A 98 -14.58 -18.67 24.64
N SER A 99 -15.40 -18.80 23.59
CA SER A 99 -15.64 -17.74 22.62
C SER A 99 -16.87 -16.91 22.98
N LYS A 100 -16.90 -15.64 22.54
CA LYS A 100 -18.09 -14.78 22.64
C LYS A 100 -18.84 -14.76 21.31
N PRO A 101 -20.19 -14.78 21.29
CA PRO A 101 -20.95 -14.75 20.06
C PRO A 101 -20.61 -13.50 19.24
N LEU A 102 -20.73 -13.61 17.91
CA LEU A 102 -20.55 -12.45 17.03
C LEU A 102 -21.64 -11.41 17.33
N SER A 103 -21.25 -10.31 17.98
CA SER A 103 -22.12 -9.15 18.11
C SER A 103 -22.44 -8.63 16.72
N HIS A 104 -23.72 -8.52 16.42
CA HIS A 104 -24.19 -7.92 15.19
C HIS A 104 -23.88 -6.45 15.38
N ARG A 105 -22.84 -5.94 14.71
CA ARG A 105 -22.52 -4.52 14.77
C ARG A 105 -23.75 -3.82 14.20
N ARG A 106 -24.60 -3.25 15.06
CA ARG A 106 -25.61 -2.29 14.62
C ARG A 106 -24.82 -1.24 13.89
N GLN A 107 -24.98 -1.19 12.56
CA GLN A 107 -24.48 -0.07 11.79
C GLN A 107 -25.07 1.14 12.51
N GLN A 108 -24.21 1.97 13.09
CA GLN A 108 -24.66 3.27 13.53
C GLN A 108 -25.01 3.98 12.23
N VAL A 109 -26.28 3.92 11.87
CA VAL A 109 -26.85 4.76 10.83
C VAL A 109 -26.57 6.16 11.35
N LYS A 110 -25.53 6.80 10.80
CA LYS A 110 -25.31 8.21 11.02
C LYS A 110 -26.52 8.88 10.38
N SER A 111 -27.55 9.13 11.19
CA SER A 111 -28.70 9.90 10.77
C SER A 111 -28.16 11.22 10.24
N PRO A 112 -28.39 11.57 8.97
CA PRO A 112 -28.01 12.88 8.44
C PRO A 112 -28.57 14.04 9.28
N PHE A 113 -29.65 13.76 10.02
CA PHE A 113 -30.36 14.70 10.87
C PHE A 113 -29.71 14.99 12.23
N ALA A 114 -28.66 14.26 12.62
CA ALA A 114 -28.01 14.47 13.91
C ALA A 114 -27.21 15.79 13.98
N TYR A 115 -26.85 16.36 12.83
CA TYR A 115 -26.14 17.64 12.75
C TYR A 115 -27.11 18.84 12.77
N GLU A 116 -28.26 18.75 12.11
CA GLU A 116 -29.19 19.88 11.95
C GLU A 116 -30.03 20.18 13.21
N LEU A 117 -30.14 19.24 14.16
CA LEU A 117 -30.96 19.43 15.36
C LEU A 117 -30.32 20.31 16.44
N TYR A 118 -29.00 20.56 16.37
CA TYR A 118 -28.27 21.31 17.41
C TYR A 118 -28.19 22.82 17.15
N ASP A 119 -28.67 23.30 16.00
CA ASP A 119 -28.55 24.72 15.60
C ASP A 119 -29.84 25.54 15.84
N TRP A 120 -30.87 24.94 16.46
CA TRP A 120 -32.12 25.66 16.76
C TRP A 120 -31.99 26.44 18.08
N PRO A 121 -32.04 27.79 18.08
CA PRO A 121 -31.70 28.62 19.25
C PRO A 121 -32.59 28.42 20.48
N THR A 122 -33.77 27.81 20.29
CA THR A 122 -34.81 27.63 21.33
C THR A 122 -34.79 26.26 22.01
N CYS A 123 -34.00 25.29 21.53
CA CYS A 123 -34.05 23.91 22.00
C CYS A 123 -32.93 23.58 23.00
N ARG A 124 -33.09 23.97 24.28
CA ARG A 124 -32.11 23.62 25.36
C ARG A 124 -32.13 22.14 25.78
N ARG A 125 -33.05 21.32 25.26
CA ARG A 125 -33.07 19.86 25.47
C ARG A 125 -33.47 19.16 24.16
N PRO A 126 -32.86 18.00 23.84
CA PRO A 126 -33.37 17.17 22.75
C PRO A 126 -34.82 16.80 23.07
N PRO A 127 -35.74 16.81 22.09
CA PRO A 127 -37.08 16.28 22.32
C PRO A 127 -36.93 14.83 22.77
N SER A 128 -37.45 14.52 23.95
CA SER A 128 -37.78 13.14 24.31
C SER A 128 -38.65 12.63 23.16
N VAL A 129 -38.10 11.72 22.34
CA VAL A 129 -38.88 11.02 21.33
C VAL A 129 -39.81 10.13 22.12
N PHE A 130 -40.97 10.67 22.49
CA PHE A 130 -42.05 9.88 23.03
C PHE A 130 -42.32 8.81 21.99
N THR A 131 -42.09 7.55 22.36
CA THR A 131 -42.58 6.40 21.62
C THR A 131 -44.08 6.61 21.47
N ALA A 132 -44.49 7.12 20.30
CA ALA A 132 -45.87 7.44 20.02
C ALA A 132 -46.68 6.16 20.21
N GLN A 133 -47.55 6.14 21.22
CA GLN A 133 -48.48 5.04 21.39
C GLN A 133 -49.33 4.94 20.12
N PRO A 134 -49.58 3.73 19.60
CA PRO A 134 -50.41 3.56 18.42
C PRO A 134 -51.78 4.18 18.71
N LEU A 135 -52.13 5.19 17.92
CA LEU A 135 -53.44 5.83 18.02
C LEU A 135 -54.53 4.78 17.77
N PRO A 136 -55.72 4.93 18.41
CA PRO A 136 -56.82 4.01 18.19
C PRO A 136 -57.15 3.92 16.70
N PRO A 137 -57.59 2.75 16.19
CA PRO A 137 -57.92 2.58 14.78
C PRO A 137 -59.02 3.59 14.41
N ILE A 138 -58.66 4.61 13.64
CA ILE A 138 -59.64 5.51 13.04
C ILE A 138 -60.29 4.71 11.92
N ASP A 139 -61.61 4.53 12.01
CA ASP A 139 -62.39 3.89 10.95
C ASP A 139 -62.07 4.60 9.62
N LYS A 140 -61.64 3.83 8.63
CA LYS A 140 -61.22 4.32 7.31
C LYS A 140 -62.43 4.79 6.50
N GLN A 141 -63.15 5.78 7.00
CA GLN A 141 -64.23 6.42 6.26
C GLN A 141 -63.60 7.23 5.12
N LYS A 142 -64.17 7.11 3.93
CA LYS A 142 -63.72 7.89 2.77
C LYS A 142 -63.92 9.37 3.11
N PRO A 143 -62.87 10.22 3.05
CA PRO A 143 -63.02 11.63 3.36
C PRO A 143 -64.05 12.25 2.41
N GLN A 144 -64.98 13.03 2.96
CA GLN A 144 -66.06 13.63 2.18
C GLN A 144 -65.50 14.73 1.27
N GLY A 145 -65.52 14.51 -0.05
CA GLY A 145 -65.05 15.46 -1.06
C GLY A 145 -64.47 14.77 -2.30
N PRO A 146 -63.98 15.53 -3.29
CA PRO A 146 -63.36 15.00 -4.50
C PRO A 146 -61.90 14.54 -4.23
N PHE A 147 -61.66 13.87 -3.11
CA PHE A 147 -60.34 13.37 -2.75
C PHE A 147 -60.06 12.05 -3.47
N ARG A 148 -58.82 11.91 -3.98
CA ARG A 148 -58.34 10.68 -4.60
C ARG A 148 -58.23 9.56 -3.56
N ASP A 149 -58.25 8.31 -4.04
CA ASP A 149 -58.14 7.15 -3.17
C ASP A 149 -56.82 7.20 -2.37
N PRO A 150 -56.82 7.00 -1.04
CA PRO A 150 -55.59 7.00 -0.24
C PRO A 150 -54.50 6.09 -0.77
N ALA A 151 -54.84 4.96 -1.41
CA ALA A 151 -53.84 4.09 -2.03
C ALA A 151 -53.11 4.78 -3.20
N GLU A 152 -53.82 5.51 -4.06
CA GLU A 152 -53.23 6.28 -5.17
C GLU A 152 -52.36 7.43 -4.67
N VAL A 153 -52.81 8.13 -3.63
CA VAL A 153 -52.05 9.23 -3.02
C VAL A 153 -50.75 8.72 -2.41
N LEU A 154 -50.80 7.59 -1.70
CA LEU A 154 -49.60 6.96 -1.15
C LEU A 154 -48.66 6.50 -2.27
N TRP A 155 -49.21 5.89 -3.33
CA TRP A 155 -48.41 5.48 -4.48
C TRP A 155 -47.72 6.66 -5.16
N GLN A 156 -48.42 7.79 -5.36
CA GLN A 156 -47.83 9.01 -5.91
C GLN A 156 -46.76 9.59 -4.99
N ARG A 157 -46.99 9.59 -3.67
CA ARG A 157 -46.04 10.11 -2.69
C ARG A 157 -44.76 9.28 -2.61
N TYR A 158 -44.88 7.96 -2.72
CA TYR A 158 -43.75 7.03 -2.64
C TYR A 158 -43.23 6.60 -4.01
N LYS A 159 -43.73 7.18 -5.10
CA LYS A 159 -43.20 6.94 -6.44
C LYS A 159 -41.74 7.41 -6.45
N PRO A 160 -40.76 6.52 -6.69
CA PRO A 160 -39.37 6.94 -6.77
C PRO A 160 -39.20 7.93 -7.91
N LEU A 161 -38.44 9.00 -7.67
CA LEU A 161 -38.11 9.96 -8.70
C LEU A 161 -37.16 9.28 -9.69
N ASP A 162 -37.51 9.32 -10.98
CA ASP A 162 -36.58 8.90 -12.02
C ASP A 162 -35.37 9.86 -11.97
N PRO A 163 -34.14 9.36 -11.73
CA PRO A 163 -32.98 10.22 -11.65
C PRO A 163 -32.79 10.90 -13.01
N THR A 164 -32.56 12.22 -12.98
CA THR A 164 -32.22 12.95 -14.20
C THR A 164 -30.96 12.35 -14.83
N LEU A 165 -30.79 12.50 -16.15
CA LEU A 165 -29.66 11.91 -16.89
C LEU A 165 -28.28 12.30 -16.29
N ARG A 166 -28.19 13.46 -15.64
CA ARG A 166 -26.99 13.93 -14.91
C ARG A 166 -26.71 13.19 -13.60
N VAL A 167 -27.74 12.60 -12.98
CA VAL A 167 -27.64 11.79 -11.75
C VAL A 167 -27.46 10.31 -12.09
N ALA A 168 -28.10 9.83 -13.17
CA ALA A 168 -27.94 8.46 -13.67
C ALA A 168 -26.55 8.21 -14.27
N ALA A 169 -26.00 9.19 -15.00
CA ALA A 169 -24.60 9.17 -15.40
C ALA A 169 -23.76 9.62 -14.19
N SER A 170 -22.97 8.72 -13.62
CA SER A 170 -21.98 9.08 -12.62
C SER A 170 -21.04 10.15 -13.21
N VAL A 171 -21.09 11.35 -12.66
CA VAL A 171 -20.31 12.54 -13.07
C VAL A 171 -18.82 12.22 -13.26
N SER A 172 -18.33 11.26 -12.48
CA SER A 172 -16.95 10.79 -12.45
C SER A 172 -16.61 9.76 -13.53
N SER A 173 -17.52 8.88 -13.96
CA SER A 173 -17.05 7.63 -14.59
C SER A 173 -16.49 7.74 -16.02
N PRO A 174 -16.98 8.58 -16.95
CA PRO A 174 -16.41 8.60 -18.30
C PRO A 174 -15.12 9.43 -18.38
N LEU A 175 -15.11 10.61 -17.74
CA LEU A 175 -13.98 11.54 -17.79
C LEU A 175 -12.81 11.06 -16.92
N GLU A 176 -13.07 10.50 -15.73
CA GLU A 176 -12.00 9.94 -14.90
C GLU A 176 -11.40 8.70 -15.55
N LYS A 177 -12.23 7.81 -16.13
CA LYS A 177 -11.72 6.65 -16.89
C LYS A 177 -10.84 7.08 -18.07
N ALA A 178 -11.23 8.10 -18.82
CA ALA A 178 -10.41 8.64 -19.90
C ALA A 178 -9.07 9.19 -19.39
N ARG A 179 -9.08 9.91 -18.25
CA ARG A 179 -7.84 10.39 -17.61
C ARG A 179 -6.95 9.26 -17.09
N GLU A 180 -7.54 8.20 -16.54
CA GLU A 180 -6.82 7.01 -16.08
C GLU A 180 -6.24 6.19 -17.23
N GLU A 181 -6.95 6.09 -18.35
CA GLU A 181 -6.43 5.46 -19.58
C GLU A 181 -5.25 6.24 -20.15
N MET A 182 -5.36 7.58 -20.20
CA MET A 182 -4.27 8.45 -20.65
C MET A 182 -3.03 8.29 -19.76
N LYS A 183 -3.19 8.30 -18.43
CA LYS A 183 -2.09 8.02 -17.49
C LYS A 183 -1.48 6.64 -17.73
N ARG A 184 -2.29 5.60 -17.94
CA ARG A 184 -1.78 4.25 -18.23
C ARG A 184 -0.99 4.19 -19.54
N GLU A 185 -1.37 4.93 -20.56
CA GLU A 185 -0.58 5.07 -21.79
C GLU A 185 0.73 5.79 -21.58
N GLU A 186 0.73 6.91 -20.85
CA GLU A 186 1.94 7.64 -20.49
C GLU A 186 2.94 6.76 -19.72
N TRP A 187 2.44 5.97 -18.75
CA TRP A 187 3.25 5.02 -17.99
C TRP A 187 3.83 3.91 -18.86
N ARG A 188 3.06 3.37 -19.81
CA ARG A 188 3.56 2.35 -20.75
C ARG A 188 4.67 2.88 -21.66
N ASN A 189 4.66 4.17 -21.93
CA ASN A 189 5.64 4.84 -22.80
C ASN A 189 6.81 5.48 -22.02
N CYS A 190 6.81 5.43 -20.69
CA CYS A 190 7.92 5.95 -19.88
C CYS A 190 9.14 5.03 -19.95
N VAL A 191 10.26 5.56 -20.47
CA VAL A 191 11.55 4.84 -20.59
C VAL A 191 12.37 4.87 -19.29
N HIS A 192 12.05 5.80 -18.38
CA HIS A 192 12.77 6.01 -17.12
C HIS A 192 11.82 6.57 -16.05
N ASP A 193 12.03 6.18 -14.80
CA ASP A 193 11.20 6.54 -13.65
C ASP A 193 11.67 7.82 -12.93
N ASN A 194 12.73 8.47 -13.44
CA ASN A 194 13.27 9.67 -12.82
C ASN A 194 12.29 10.83 -13.00
N GLU A 195 11.91 11.48 -11.90
CA GLU A 195 11.12 12.70 -11.95
C GLU A 195 11.87 13.77 -12.76
N PHE A 196 11.18 14.38 -13.72
CA PHE A 196 11.72 15.51 -14.48
C PHE A 196 11.87 16.71 -13.55
N LEU A 197 13.05 16.83 -12.95
CA LEU A 197 13.39 17.93 -12.06
C LEU A 197 13.70 19.19 -12.89
N PRO A 198 13.19 20.37 -12.49
CA PRO A 198 13.57 21.63 -13.14
C PRO A 198 15.08 21.83 -13.00
N PHE A 199 15.71 22.43 -14.02
CA PHE A 199 17.15 22.67 -14.11
C PHE A 199 17.77 23.30 -12.84
N SER A 200 16.99 24.11 -12.11
CA SER A 200 17.44 24.75 -10.86
C SER A 200 17.57 23.79 -9.66
N SER A 201 16.98 22.60 -9.73
CA SER A 201 16.94 21.62 -8.62
C SER A 201 17.82 20.40 -8.84
N TYR A 202 18.19 20.10 -10.08
CA TYR A 202 18.93 18.90 -10.46
C TYR A 202 20.28 18.77 -9.74
N HIS A 203 20.94 19.89 -9.43
CA HIS A 203 22.28 19.90 -8.82
C HIS A 203 22.30 20.24 -7.32
N LYS A 204 21.14 20.36 -6.65
CA LYS A 204 21.10 20.76 -5.23
C LYS A 204 21.58 19.65 -4.28
N ASN A 205 21.44 18.38 -4.70
CA ASN A 205 21.74 17.21 -3.88
C ASN A 205 22.85 16.32 -4.45
N GLU A 206 23.24 16.52 -5.71
CA GLU A 206 24.36 15.79 -6.31
C GLU A 206 25.68 16.46 -5.92
N LYS A 207 26.56 15.67 -5.29
CA LYS A 207 27.94 16.09 -5.06
C LYS A 207 28.60 16.24 -6.44
N TYR A 208 29.08 17.44 -6.77
CA TYR A 208 29.76 17.68 -8.03
C TYR A 208 30.93 16.70 -8.19
N ASP A 209 30.80 15.76 -9.13
CA ASP A 209 31.88 14.86 -9.50
C ASP A 209 32.72 15.54 -10.59
N PRO A 210 33.95 15.98 -10.28
CA PRO A 210 34.82 16.58 -11.27
C PRO A 210 35.12 15.57 -12.37
N SER A 211 35.08 16.04 -13.62
CA SER A 211 35.43 15.23 -14.79
C SER A 211 36.79 14.54 -14.57
N ILE A 212 36.92 13.31 -15.07
CA ILE A 212 38.12 12.46 -14.90
C ILE A 212 39.40 13.20 -15.34
N CYS A 213 39.29 14.13 -16.28
CA CYS A 213 40.39 14.96 -16.76
C CYS A 213 40.90 15.99 -15.75
N ARG A 214 40.12 16.36 -14.73
CA ARG A 214 40.45 17.37 -13.71
C ARG A 214 40.93 16.77 -12.39
N SER A 215 40.58 15.52 -12.08
CA SER A 215 40.81 14.87 -10.78
C SER A 215 41.98 13.88 -10.75
N GLY A 216 42.74 13.76 -11.84
CA GLY A 216 43.88 12.86 -11.94
C GLY A 216 45.12 13.32 -11.18
N LYS A 217 45.99 12.37 -10.81
CA LYS A 217 47.31 12.59 -10.14
C LYS A 217 48.34 13.32 -11.01
N TYR A 218 48.09 13.45 -12.31
CA TYR A 218 49.03 14.07 -13.24
C TYR A 218 48.73 15.56 -13.36
N VAL A 219 49.77 16.39 -13.31
CA VAL A 219 49.66 17.84 -13.48
C VAL A 219 48.94 18.11 -14.79
N GLN A 220 47.86 18.88 -14.73
CA GLN A 220 47.16 19.36 -15.90
C GLN A 220 48.15 20.20 -16.71
N GLU A 221 48.67 19.65 -17.81
CA GLU A 221 49.43 20.45 -18.76
C GLU A 221 48.53 21.61 -19.21
N THR A 222 49.07 22.83 -19.19
CA THR A 222 48.36 24.06 -19.58
C THR A 222 48.17 24.11 -21.09
N TYR A 223 47.54 23.08 -21.65
CA TYR A 223 47.24 22.99 -23.06
C TYR A 223 46.22 24.07 -23.40
N GLY A 224 46.68 25.08 -24.16
CA GLY A 224 45.86 26.22 -24.59
C GLY A 224 46.22 27.58 -23.98
N VAL A 225 47.08 27.67 -22.96
CA VAL A 225 47.45 28.99 -22.37
C VAL A 225 48.82 29.48 -22.86
N LYS A 226 49.77 28.56 -23.13
CA LYS A 226 51.17 28.93 -23.44
C LYS A 226 51.61 28.68 -24.89
N HIS A 227 50.96 27.76 -25.61
CA HIS A 227 51.45 27.25 -26.91
C HIS A 227 50.41 27.18 -28.02
N PHE A 228 49.16 27.58 -27.77
CA PHE A 228 48.14 27.62 -28.81
C PHE A 228 47.83 29.06 -29.16
N ARG A 229 48.26 29.43 -30.38
CA ARG A 229 48.36 30.80 -30.92
C ARG A 229 49.48 31.61 -30.26
N GLU A 230 50.65 31.54 -30.88
CA GLU A 230 51.76 32.45 -30.64
C GLU A 230 51.31 33.88 -30.97
N VAL A 231 50.81 34.62 -29.97
CA VAL A 231 50.63 36.07 -30.08
C VAL A 231 51.96 36.66 -29.65
N GLN A 232 52.80 37.05 -30.60
CA GLN A 232 54.03 37.78 -30.32
C GLN A 232 53.66 39.23 -29.97
N PRO A 233 53.75 39.66 -28.70
CA PRO A 233 53.35 41.02 -28.31
C PRO A 233 54.31 42.09 -28.83
N GLU A 234 55.56 41.72 -29.11
CA GLU A 234 56.63 42.63 -29.56
C GLU A 234 56.56 42.97 -31.06
N LYS A 235 55.69 42.30 -31.83
CA LYS A 235 55.60 42.51 -33.29
C LYS A 235 55.08 43.89 -33.71
N TRP A 236 54.57 44.68 -32.75
CA TRP A 236 53.94 45.98 -32.98
C TRP A 236 54.49 47.10 -32.10
N VAL A 237 55.59 46.89 -31.38
CA VAL A 237 56.26 47.98 -30.67
C VAL A 237 57.26 48.61 -31.64
N ALA A 238 56.94 49.79 -32.15
CA ALA A 238 57.93 50.65 -32.77
C ALA A 238 58.80 51.24 -31.66
N GLU A 239 60.12 51.06 -31.74
CA GLU A 239 61.06 51.82 -30.92
C GLU A 239 61.03 53.29 -31.37
N GLU A 240 60.83 54.20 -30.42
CA GLU A 240 61.03 55.65 -30.58
C GLU A 240 62.51 56.02 -30.67
#